data_AF-A0A7Y2C5K3-F1
#
_entry.id   AF-A0A7Y2C5K3-F1
#
_cell.length_a   1.000
_cell.length_b   1.000
_cell.length_c   1.000
_cell.angle_alpha   90.00
_cell.angle_beta   90.00
_cell.angle_gamma   90.00
#
_symmetry.space_group_name_H-M   'P 1'
#
loop_
_entity.id
_entity.type
_entity.pdbx_description
1 polymer ?
#
loop_
_entity_poly.entity_id
_entity_poly.type
_entity_poly.pdbx_seq_one_letter_code
_entity_poly.pdbx_strand_id
1 'polypeptide(L)'
;MKNFDALLSLQTWLVLLIVIATGCQQPGSGTVVPDEFFETLVFEPLGQGFSAQVPDTVEAVFLDEDSWNEFAERLNPIGTLRDPDFEQMMVIVAVVPANSGGYGIAFDSVDLIDGEIVATYTISRPGLDCVTISALTQPFQAISVPRSEDRVTFQRKSVRESCSV
;
A
#
# COMPACT_ATOMS: atom_id res chain seq x y z
N MET A 1 -59.38 25.70 68.83
CA MET A 1 -59.30 24.33 69.39
C MET A 1 -57.93 23.80 69.01
N LYS A 2 -56.88 24.06 69.81
CA LYS A 2 -56.33 23.20 70.88
C LYS A 2 -55.75 21.85 70.38
N ASN A 3 -54.42 21.84 70.29
CA ASN A 3 -53.47 20.83 70.83
C ASN A 3 -53.21 19.54 70.04
N PHE A 4 -51.97 19.36 69.58
CA PHE A 4 -50.93 18.37 70.00
C PHE A 4 -49.80 18.45 68.95
N ASP A 5 -48.65 19.11 69.17
CA ASP A 5 -47.46 18.63 69.90
C ASP A 5 -47.24 17.11 69.76
N ALA A 6 -46.11 16.52 69.43
CA ALA A 6 -44.75 16.96 69.21
C ALA A 6 -43.95 15.71 68.76
N LEU A 7 -42.67 15.94 68.45
CA LEU A 7 -41.53 15.02 68.58
C LEU A 7 -40.99 14.35 67.31
N LEU A 8 -39.78 14.84 66.97
CA LEU A 8 -38.60 14.10 66.53
C LEU A 8 -38.70 13.47 65.13
N SER A 9 -37.70 13.53 64.26
CA SER A 9 -36.29 13.82 64.44
C SER A 9 -35.71 13.94 63.03
N LEU A 10 -35.02 15.04 62.77
CA LEU A 10 -33.64 15.00 62.30
C LEU A 10 -33.34 14.00 61.15
N GLN A 11 -33.56 14.41 59.90
CA GLN A 11 -32.60 14.07 58.84
C GLN A 11 -32.72 15.03 57.66
N THR A 12 -32.05 16.16 57.86
CA THR A 12 -31.43 17.03 56.87
C THR A 12 -30.71 16.21 55.79
N TRP A 13 -31.31 16.02 54.62
CA TRP A 13 -30.54 15.80 53.38
C TRP A 13 -31.09 16.71 52.28
N LEU A 14 -30.45 17.88 52.26
CA LEU A 14 -30.50 18.94 51.27
C LEU A 14 -30.04 18.37 49.91
N VAL A 15 -30.95 17.94 49.03
CA VAL A 15 -30.59 17.65 47.63
C VAL A 15 -30.80 18.92 46.82
N LEU A 16 -29.80 19.80 46.91
CA LEU A 16 -29.64 20.95 46.02
C LEU A 16 -29.24 20.41 44.64
N LEU A 17 -30.21 20.33 43.72
CA LEU A 17 -30.02 19.89 42.35
C LEU A 17 -29.36 21.04 41.55
N ILE A 18 -28.05 21.21 41.75
CA ILE A 18 -27.24 22.14 40.96
C ILE A 18 -26.97 21.48 39.60
N VAL A 19 -27.75 21.89 38.59
CA VAL A 19 -27.45 21.63 37.18
C VAL A 19 -26.25 22.50 36.80
N ILE A 20 -25.03 22.00 37.05
CA ILE A 20 -23.82 22.58 36.47
C ILE A 20 -23.79 22.10 35.02
N ALA A 21 -24.27 22.95 34.10
CA ALA A 21 -23.95 22.84 32.69
C ALA A 21 -22.45 23.11 32.52
N THR A 22 -21.62 22.12 32.83
CA THR A 22 -20.23 22.08 32.36
C THR A 22 -20.28 21.83 30.86
N GLY A 23 -20.43 22.91 30.09
CA GLY A 23 -19.93 22.94 28.73
C GLY A 23 -18.43 22.69 28.80
N CYS A 24 -18.00 21.47 28.48
CA CYS A 24 -16.61 21.21 28.16
C CYS A 24 -16.29 22.01 26.90
N GLN A 25 -15.83 23.25 27.07
CA GLN A 25 -15.13 23.98 26.04
C GLN A 25 -13.80 23.22 25.85
N GLN A 26 -13.80 22.19 25.00
CA GLN A 26 -12.60 21.45 24.68
C GLN A 26 -11.72 22.43 23.88
N PRO A 27 -10.58 22.90 24.42
CA PRO A 27 -9.66 23.68 23.61
C PRO A 27 -9.27 22.78 22.45
N GLY A 28 -9.55 23.25 21.23
CA GLY A 28 -9.12 22.59 20.02
C GLY A 28 -7.60 22.47 20.09
N SER A 29 -7.13 21.28 20.45
CA SER A 29 -5.76 20.88 20.26
C SER A 29 -5.54 20.91 18.75
N GLY A 30 -5.13 22.07 18.25
CA GLY A 30 -4.49 22.18 16.96
C GLY A 30 -3.15 21.47 17.08
N THR A 31 -3.18 20.14 16.97
CA THR A 31 -2.00 19.40 16.55
C THR A 31 -1.64 19.99 15.19
N VAL A 32 -0.54 20.73 15.15
CA VAL A 32 0.22 20.89 13.91
C VAL A 32 0.61 19.46 13.54
N VAL A 33 -0.21 18.82 12.73
CA VAL A 33 0.20 17.60 12.03
C VAL A 33 1.35 18.09 11.15
N PRO A 34 2.58 17.57 11.32
CA PRO A 34 3.61 17.79 10.33
C PRO A 34 3.00 17.48 8.97
N ASP A 35 3.15 18.37 8.00
CA ASP A 35 2.67 18.14 6.64
C ASP A 35 3.56 17.01 6.11
N GLU A 36 3.11 15.76 6.25
CA GLU A 36 3.81 14.57 5.74
C GLU A 36 3.97 14.80 4.23
N PHE A 37 5.21 14.85 3.77
CA PHE A 37 5.46 15.15 2.36
C PHE A 37 5.08 13.91 1.57
N PHE A 38 3.98 14.01 0.82
CA PHE A 38 3.45 12.93 0.00
C PHE A 38 3.32 13.39 -1.46
N GLU A 39 4.04 12.72 -2.35
CA GLU A 39 3.97 12.95 -3.80
C GLU A 39 3.81 11.60 -4.52
N THR A 40 2.76 11.44 -5.33
CA THR A 40 2.65 10.28 -6.21
C THR A 40 3.48 10.50 -7.47
N LEU A 41 4.49 9.66 -7.68
CA LEU A 41 5.33 9.67 -8.86
C LEU A 41 4.61 9.00 -10.03
N VAL A 42 4.64 9.66 -11.19
CA VAL A 42 4.16 9.06 -12.44
C VAL A 42 5.11 7.94 -12.85
N PHE A 43 4.57 6.80 -13.26
CA PHE A 43 5.36 5.69 -13.78
C PHE A 43 4.81 5.21 -15.12
N GLU A 44 5.69 4.65 -15.95
CA GLU A 44 5.30 4.02 -17.21
C GLU A 44 5.65 2.54 -17.23
N PRO A 45 4.76 1.65 -17.71
CA PRO A 45 5.10 0.26 -17.92
C PRO A 45 6.16 0.10 -19.01
N LEU A 46 7.28 -0.55 -18.68
CA LEU A 46 8.28 -0.96 -19.66
C LEU A 46 7.94 -2.31 -20.28
N GLY A 47 7.32 -3.19 -19.50
CA GLY A 47 6.79 -4.46 -19.98
C GLY A 47 6.45 -5.41 -18.85
N GLN A 48 5.89 -6.55 -19.22
CA GLN A 48 5.44 -7.58 -18.29
C GLN A 48 5.53 -8.96 -18.94
N GLY A 49 5.48 -10.01 -18.13
CA GLY A 49 5.48 -11.39 -18.61
C GLY A 49 5.13 -12.40 -17.54
N PHE A 50 5.16 -13.68 -17.91
CA PHE A 50 4.83 -14.81 -17.04
C PHE A 50 6.03 -15.71 -16.71
N SER A 51 7.21 -15.42 -17.27
CA SER A 51 8.40 -16.24 -17.12
C SER A 51 9.63 -15.36 -16.98
N ALA A 52 10.52 -15.76 -16.08
CA ALA A 52 11.81 -15.14 -15.84
C ALA A 52 12.79 -16.21 -15.34
N GLN A 53 14.09 -15.97 -15.42
CA GLN A 53 15.13 -16.90 -14.97
C GLN A 53 15.65 -16.47 -13.59
N VAL A 54 14.74 -16.39 -12.61
CA VAL A 54 15.07 -16.01 -11.22
C VAL A 54 14.50 -17.02 -10.23
N PRO A 55 15.29 -17.52 -9.25
CA PRO A 55 14.87 -18.62 -8.39
C PRO A 55 13.80 -18.20 -7.36
N ASP A 56 13.87 -16.95 -6.88
CA ASP A 56 13.06 -16.42 -5.80
C ASP A 56 12.34 -15.13 -6.23
N THR A 57 11.58 -14.54 -5.31
CA THR A 57 11.03 -13.20 -5.54
C THR A 57 12.16 -12.19 -5.71
N VAL A 58 12.08 -11.37 -6.75
CA VAL A 58 12.97 -10.24 -6.98
C VAL A 58 12.17 -8.95 -6.93
N GLU A 59 12.63 -8.03 -6.11
CA GLU A 59 12.18 -6.63 -6.03
C GLU A 59 13.45 -5.80 -6.15
N ALA A 60 13.63 -5.13 -7.29
CA ALA A 60 14.89 -4.48 -7.62
C ALA A 60 14.69 -3.12 -8.27
N VAL A 61 15.70 -2.28 -8.09
CA VAL A 61 15.80 -0.93 -8.65
C VAL A 61 17.09 -0.85 -9.45
N PHE A 62 17.01 -0.32 -10.67
CA PHE A 62 18.16 -0.13 -11.55
C PHE A 62 18.30 1.36 -11.86
N LEU A 63 19.47 1.91 -11.54
CA LEU A 63 19.82 3.30 -11.74
C LEU A 63 20.65 3.52 -13.01
N ASP A 64 21.00 2.46 -13.73
CA ASP A 64 21.85 2.54 -14.91
C ASP A 64 21.47 1.47 -15.93
N GLU A 65 21.83 1.75 -17.18
CA GLU A 65 21.49 0.92 -18.33
C GLU A 65 22.19 -0.44 -18.30
N ASP A 66 23.45 -0.49 -17.89
CA ASP A 66 24.23 -1.73 -17.90
C ASP A 66 23.65 -2.77 -16.93
N SER A 67 23.35 -2.35 -15.69
CA SER A 67 22.77 -3.23 -14.67
C SER A 67 21.33 -3.66 -15.02
N TRP A 68 20.56 -2.77 -15.65
CA TRP A 68 19.23 -3.12 -16.15
C TRP A 68 19.30 -4.13 -17.29
N ASN A 69 20.19 -3.92 -18.27
CA ASN A 69 20.33 -4.80 -19.41
C ASN A 69 20.76 -6.22 -18.98
N GLU A 70 21.71 -6.34 -18.06
CA GLU A 70 22.11 -7.64 -17.50
C GLU A 70 20.92 -8.36 -16.84
N PHE A 71 20.07 -7.63 -16.10
CA PHE A 71 18.91 -8.22 -15.46
C PHE A 71 17.80 -8.55 -16.48
N ALA A 72 17.58 -7.69 -17.47
CA ALA A 72 16.53 -7.82 -18.48
C ALA A 72 16.71 -9.08 -19.34
N GLU A 73 17.95 -9.55 -19.55
CA GLU A 73 18.23 -10.85 -20.20
C GLU A 73 17.59 -12.05 -19.48
N ARG A 74 17.29 -11.90 -18.19
CA ARG A 74 16.64 -12.94 -17.38
C ARG A 74 15.12 -12.90 -17.53
N LEU A 75 14.55 -11.88 -18.13
CA LEU A 75 13.12 -11.71 -18.29
C LEU A 75 12.65 -12.26 -19.64
N ASN A 76 11.47 -12.88 -19.68
CA ASN A 76 10.82 -13.30 -20.93
C ASN A 76 9.50 -12.51 -21.11
N PRO A 77 9.57 -11.26 -21.60
CA PRO A 77 8.43 -10.37 -21.73
C PRO A 77 7.43 -10.85 -22.77
N ILE A 78 6.17 -10.47 -22.57
CA ILE A 78 5.16 -10.53 -23.63
C ILE A 78 5.44 -9.34 -24.55
N GLY A 79 6.05 -9.61 -25.71
CA GLY A 79 6.50 -8.57 -26.63
C GLY A 79 7.91 -8.09 -26.29
N THR A 80 8.19 -6.81 -26.53
CA THR A 80 9.50 -6.18 -26.28
C THR A 80 9.42 -5.29 -25.05
N LEU A 81 10.46 -5.32 -24.21
CA LEU A 81 10.62 -4.30 -23.17
C LEU A 81 10.92 -2.95 -23.84
N ARG A 82 10.29 -1.89 -23.36
CA ARG A 82 10.65 -0.52 -23.73
C ARG A 82 11.93 -0.12 -23.00
N ASP A 83 12.84 0.53 -23.72
CA ASP A 83 14.05 1.08 -23.13
C ASP A 83 13.75 2.41 -22.42
N PRO A 84 14.10 2.55 -21.13
CA PRO A 84 13.96 3.80 -20.39
C PRO A 84 15.13 4.75 -20.68
N ASP A 85 14.90 6.05 -20.60
CA ASP A 85 15.96 7.06 -20.59
C ASP A 85 16.57 7.17 -19.18
N PHE A 86 17.71 6.53 -18.94
CA PHE A 86 18.36 6.51 -17.63
C PHE A 86 18.92 7.87 -17.17
N GLU A 87 19.01 8.88 -18.05
CA GLU A 87 19.36 10.24 -17.62
C GLU A 87 18.26 10.85 -16.75
N GLN A 88 16.99 10.49 -17.00
CA GLN A 88 15.81 11.07 -16.35
C GLN A 88 15.03 10.07 -15.52
N MET A 89 15.17 8.78 -15.80
CA MET A 89 14.37 7.71 -15.23
C MET A 89 15.25 6.67 -14.53
N MET A 90 14.63 5.90 -13.64
CA MET A 90 15.16 4.65 -13.11
C MET A 90 14.12 3.54 -13.31
N VAL A 91 14.56 2.28 -13.23
CA VAL A 91 13.68 1.12 -13.40
C VAL A 91 13.37 0.47 -12.07
N ILE A 92 12.10 0.12 -11.86
CA ILE A 92 11.65 -0.72 -10.75
C ILE A 92 11.05 -1.99 -11.35
N VAL A 93 11.42 -3.15 -10.81
CA VAL A 93 10.89 -4.45 -11.23
C VAL A 93 10.41 -5.26 -10.03
N ALA A 94 9.31 -5.99 -10.22
CA ALA A 94 8.87 -7.04 -9.32
C ALA A 94 8.69 -8.34 -10.10
N VAL A 95 9.28 -9.42 -9.61
CA VAL A 95 9.16 -10.79 -10.14
C VAL A 95 8.78 -11.71 -9.00
N VAL A 96 7.74 -12.52 -9.15
CA VAL A 96 7.27 -13.41 -8.08
C VAL A 96 7.08 -14.83 -8.59
N PRO A 97 7.74 -15.85 -8.01
CA PRO A 97 7.46 -17.24 -8.32
C PRO A 97 6.02 -17.63 -7.98
N ALA A 98 5.36 -18.32 -8.89
CA ALA A 98 3.99 -18.79 -8.75
C ALA A 98 3.86 -20.26 -9.14
N ASN A 99 2.89 -20.93 -8.52
CA ASN A 99 2.73 -22.39 -8.61
C ASN A 99 1.83 -22.86 -9.77
N SER A 100 1.21 -21.93 -10.50
CA SER A 100 0.41 -22.19 -11.68
C SER A 100 0.54 -21.03 -12.67
N GLY A 101 0.00 -21.21 -13.87
CA GLY A 101 -0.33 -20.07 -14.73
C GLY A 101 -1.52 -19.26 -14.16
N GLY A 102 -1.79 -18.11 -14.77
CA GLY A 102 -2.90 -17.23 -14.39
C GLY A 102 -2.58 -16.23 -13.28
N TYR A 103 -1.37 -16.27 -12.72
CA TYR A 103 -0.89 -15.19 -11.85
C TYR A 103 -0.45 -13.98 -12.68
N GLY A 104 -0.58 -12.79 -12.10
CA GLY A 104 -0.12 -11.54 -12.68
C GLY A 104 0.52 -10.63 -11.64
N ILE A 105 1.35 -9.70 -12.11
CA ILE A 105 1.95 -8.63 -11.31
C ILE A 105 1.56 -7.31 -11.97
N ALA A 106 1.06 -6.37 -11.17
CA ALA A 106 0.78 -5.01 -11.60
C ALA A 106 1.22 -4.01 -10.52
N PHE A 107 2.07 -3.05 -10.85
CA PHE A 107 2.33 -1.88 -10.02
C PHE A 107 1.08 -1.01 -10.02
N ASP A 108 0.64 -0.64 -8.82
CA ASP A 108 -0.55 0.16 -8.57
C ASP A 108 -0.20 1.64 -8.38
N SER A 109 0.87 1.90 -7.62
CA SER A 109 1.35 3.24 -7.30
C SER A 109 2.84 3.25 -7.00
N VAL A 110 3.45 4.42 -7.17
CA VAL A 110 4.79 4.74 -6.70
C VAL A 110 4.69 6.08 -5.99
N ASP A 111 4.89 6.09 -4.68
CA ASP A 111 4.64 7.25 -3.83
C ASP A 111 5.91 7.66 -3.09
N LEU A 112 6.31 8.92 -3.17
CA LEU A 112 7.39 9.52 -2.39
C LEU A 112 6.80 10.04 -1.08
N ILE A 113 7.20 9.44 0.04
CA ILE A 113 6.71 9.72 1.39
C ILE A 113 7.90 10.00 2.29
N ASP A 114 8.05 11.24 2.76
CA ASP A 114 9.13 11.66 3.67
C ASP A 114 10.55 11.25 3.23
N GLY A 115 10.82 11.28 1.92
CA GLY A 115 12.13 10.89 1.36
C GLY A 115 12.31 9.38 1.13
N GLU A 116 11.23 8.61 1.15
CA GLU A 116 11.20 7.19 0.79
C GLU A 116 10.22 6.94 -0.36
N ILE A 117 10.66 6.20 -1.38
CA ILE A 117 9.80 5.81 -2.50
C ILE A 117 9.16 4.47 -2.18
N VAL A 118 7.83 4.45 -2.07
CA VAL A 118 7.03 3.26 -1.80
C VAL A 118 6.41 2.78 -3.11
N ALA A 119 6.96 1.70 -3.67
CA ALA A 119 6.45 1.05 -4.86
C ALA A 119 5.43 -0.04 -4.48
N THR A 120 4.15 0.23 -4.72
CA THR A 120 3.06 -0.70 -4.41
C THR A 120 2.71 -1.53 -5.63
N TYR A 121 2.63 -2.85 -5.48
CA TYR A 121 2.17 -3.73 -6.55
C TYR A 121 1.26 -4.83 -6.03
N THR A 122 0.34 -5.26 -6.89
CA THR A 122 -0.62 -6.32 -6.64
C THR A 122 -0.24 -7.60 -7.38
N ILE A 123 -0.29 -8.71 -6.64
CA ILE A 123 -0.27 -10.07 -7.18
C ILE A 123 -1.70 -10.53 -7.39
N SER A 124 -2.13 -10.62 -8.64
CA SER A 124 -3.40 -11.24 -9.02
C SER A 124 -3.25 -12.76 -9.02
N ARG A 125 -4.12 -13.46 -8.29
CA ARG A 125 -4.17 -14.92 -8.24
C ARG A 125 -5.45 -15.42 -8.92
N PRO A 126 -5.38 -16.52 -9.66
CA PRO A 126 -6.58 -17.13 -10.22
C PRO A 126 -7.53 -17.61 -9.10
N GLY A 127 -8.82 -17.37 -9.30
CA GLY A 127 -9.91 -17.90 -8.49
C GLY A 127 -10.07 -19.41 -8.63
N LEU A 128 -10.90 -20.01 -7.76
CA LEU A 128 -11.17 -21.46 -7.80
C LEU A 128 -11.94 -21.89 -9.05
N ASP A 129 -12.60 -20.93 -9.68
CA ASP A 129 -13.36 -21.03 -10.91
C ASP A 129 -12.52 -20.82 -12.17
N CYS A 130 -11.24 -20.46 -12.02
CA CYS A 130 -10.33 -20.25 -13.14
C CYS A 130 -9.68 -21.57 -13.59
N VAL A 131 -9.73 -21.83 -14.89
CA VAL A 131 -8.96 -22.93 -15.50
C VAL A 131 -7.55 -22.43 -15.80
N THR A 132 -6.55 -22.99 -15.13
CA THR A 132 -5.14 -22.60 -15.30
C THR A 132 -4.24 -23.79 -15.60
N ILE A 133 -3.13 -23.54 -16.29
CA ILE A 133 -2.08 -24.54 -16.45
C ILE A 133 -1.37 -24.80 -15.12
N SER A 134 -1.10 -26.06 -14.79
CA SER A 134 -0.35 -26.46 -13.59
C SER A 134 1.15 -26.48 -13.89
N ALA A 135 1.73 -25.30 -14.08
CA ALA A 135 3.16 -25.11 -14.33
C ALA A 135 3.69 -23.98 -13.45
N LEU A 136 4.93 -24.12 -12.96
CA LEU A 136 5.61 -23.03 -12.27
C LEU A 136 5.81 -21.86 -13.23
N THR A 137 5.53 -20.66 -12.76
CA THR A 137 5.69 -19.41 -13.52
C THR A 137 6.42 -18.38 -12.66
N GLN A 138 6.94 -17.33 -13.30
CA GLN A 138 7.48 -16.15 -12.63
C GLN A 138 6.90 -14.91 -13.29
N PRO A 139 5.63 -14.57 -13.00
CA PRO A 139 5.08 -13.32 -13.46
C PRO A 139 5.90 -12.13 -12.97
N PHE A 140 6.02 -11.14 -13.84
CA PHE A 140 6.75 -9.92 -13.55
C PHE A 140 6.14 -8.72 -14.25
N GLN A 141 6.46 -7.54 -13.73
CA GLN A 141 6.32 -6.27 -14.43
C GLN A 141 7.53 -5.39 -14.13
N ALA A 142 8.00 -4.67 -15.14
CA ALA A 142 8.99 -3.60 -15.01
C ALA A 142 8.34 -2.26 -15.37
N ILE A 143 8.66 -1.23 -14.59
CA ILE A 143 8.17 0.14 -14.78
C ILE A 143 9.36 1.12 -14.75
N SER A 144 9.22 2.25 -15.44
CA SER A 144 10.11 3.39 -15.27
C SER A 144 9.45 4.45 -14.40
N VAL A 145 10.26 5.08 -13.56
CA VAL A 145 9.87 6.19 -12.67
C VAL A 145 10.91 7.30 -12.76
N PRO A 146 10.59 8.56 -12.43
CA PRO A 146 11.58 9.62 -12.31
C PRO A 146 12.77 9.17 -11.46
N ARG A 147 13.97 9.48 -11.95
CA ARG A 147 15.21 9.13 -11.27
C ARG A 147 15.26 9.81 -9.89
N SER A 148 15.57 9.04 -8.86
CA SER A 148 15.83 9.55 -7.51
C SER A 148 16.96 8.75 -6.84
N GLU A 149 17.60 9.35 -5.84
CA GLU A 149 18.52 8.67 -4.92
C GLU A 149 17.82 8.21 -3.63
N ASP A 150 16.53 8.55 -3.48
CA ASP A 150 15.72 8.13 -2.34
C ASP A 150 15.62 6.61 -2.28
N ARG A 151 15.53 6.09 -1.06
CA ARG A 151 15.40 4.65 -0.84
C ARG A 151 14.06 4.17 -1.38
N VAL A 152 14.06 3.09 -2.15
CA VAL A 152 12.83 2.42 -2.58
C VAL A 152 12.49 1.26 -1.65
N THR A 153 11.23 1.16 -1.25
CA THR A 153 10.63 -0.02 -0.61
C THR A 153 9.42 -0.52 -1.37
N PHE A 154 9.12 -1.80 -1.17
CA PHE A 154 8.09 -2.50 -1.92
C PHE A 154 6.93 -2.86 -1.00
N GLN A 155 5.71 -2.47 -1.39
CA GLN A 155 4.49 -2.90 -0.73
C GLN A 155 3.72 -3.87 -1.62
N ARG A 156 3.71 -5.13 -1.20
CA ARG A 156 3.04 -6.21 -1.91
C ARG A 156 1.61 -6.38 -1.43
N LYS A 157 0.66 -6.31 -2.37
CA LYS A 157 -0.74 -6.69 -2.19
C LYS A 157 -1.01 -8.00 -2.90
N SER A 158 -2.11 -8.66 -2.54
CA SER A 158 -2.56 -9.84 -3.28
C SER A 158 -4.08 -9.92 -3.33
N VAL A 159 -4.59 -10.17 -4.54
CA VAL A 159 -6.02 -10.27 -4.83
C VAL A 159 -6.30 -11.60 -5.52
N ARG A 160 -7.53 -12.08 -5.38
CA ARG A 160 -8.02 -13.26 -6.11
C ARG A 160 -9.03 -12.80 -7.15
N GLU A 161 -8.76 -13.09 -8.41
CA GLU A 161 -9.61 -12.73 -9.54
C GLU A 161 -10.57 -13.89 -9.87
N SER A 162 -11.85 -13.58 -10.06
CA SER A 162 -12.83 -14.57 -10.53
C SER A 162 -12.82 -14.62 -12.06
N CYS A 163 -12.95 -15.83 -12.61
CA CYS A 163 -13.09 -16.07 -14.05
C CYS A 163 -14.54 -16.31 -14.48
N SER A 164 -15.48 -16.29 -13.54
CA SER A 164 -16.92 -16.40 -13.77
C SER A 164 -17.48 -15.00 -14.03
N VAL A 165 -17.73 -14.70 -15.31
CA VAL A 165 -18.48 -13.52 -15.76
C VAL A 165 -19.98 -13.73 -15.65
#